data_AF-A0A9J6QZT9-F1
#
_entry.id   AF-A0A9J6QZT9-F1
#
_cell.length_a   1.000
_cell.length_b   1.000
_cell.length_c   1.000
_cell.angle_alpha   90.00
_cell.angle_beta   90.00
_cell.angle_gamma   90.00
#
_symmetry.space_group_name_H-M   'P 1'
#
loop_
_entity.id
_entity.type
_entity.pdbx_description
1 polymer ?
#
loop_
_entity_poly.entity_id
_entity_poly.type
_entity_poly.pdbx_seq_one_letter_code
_entity_poly.pdbx_strand_id
1 'polypeptide(L)'
;MYTFFLMVEDYIKTHNLHLFMFFFAFIFIRWGIVFFHAIRYKPYDYEDKEINYFTSVLLPVVDEPLDLFYSVLMKIARQNPSEIIVVINGPKNEGLENLCVDFNRNLPIGFTPVQHYYTPVAGKRNG
;
A
#
# COMPACT_ATOMS: atom_id res chain seq x y z
N MET A 1 23.06 -18.76 -8.24
CA MET A 1 22.09 -19.66 -8.91
C MET A 1 22.81 -20.60 -9.87
N TYR A 2 23.45 -20.11 -10.94
CA TYR A 2 24.22 -20.95 -11.87
C TYR A 2 25.32 -21.79 -11.18
N THR A 3 26.05 -21.21 -10.23
CA THR A 3 27.09 -21.89 -9.45
C THR A 3 26.57 -23.07 -8.61
N PHE A 4 25.33 -23.04 -8.13
CA PHE A 4 24.73 -24.18 -7.44
C PHE A 4 24.49 -25.35 -8.39
N PHE A 5 23.97 -25.08 -9.59
CA PHE A 5 23.77 -26.11 -10.60
C PHE A 5 25.09 -26.74 -11.05
N LEU A 6 26.16 -25.94 -11.16
CA LEU A 6 27.50 -26.46 -11.43
C LEU A 6 28.02 -27.35 -10.29
N MET A 7 27.79 -26.98 -9.03
CA MET A 7 28.17 -27.81 -7.88
C MET A 7 27.39 -29.12 -7.81
N VAL A 8 26.11 -29.11 -8.19
CA VAL A 8 25.28 -30.32 -8.29
C VAL A 8 25.75 -31.22 -9.44
N GLU A 9 26.06 -30.63 -10.60
CA GLU A 9 26.60 -31.38 -11.75
C GLU A 9 27.96 -32.01 -11.41
N ASP A 10 28.85 -31.25 -10.76
CA ASP A 10 30.14 -31.74 -10.29
C ASP A 10 29.96 -32.86 -9.26
N TYR A 11 29.06 -32.70 -8.29
CA TYR A 11 28.73 -33.78 -7.35
C TYR A 11 28.26 -35.05 -8.06
N ILE A 12 27.42 -34.96 -9.08
CA ILE A 12 26.94 -36.12 -9.85
C ILE A 12 28.09 -36.80 -10.62
N LYS A 13 29.02 -36.02 -11.16
CA LYS A 13 30.13 -36.54 -11.99
C LYS A 13 31.30 -37.07 -11.18
N THR A 14 31.70 -36.37 -10.14
CA THR A 14 32.94 -36.63 -9.39
C THR A 14 32.68 -37.11 -7.96
N HIS A 15 31.44 -37.13 -7.49
CA HIS A 15 31.04 -37.43 -6.10
C HIS A 15 31.67 -36.49 -5.06
N ASN A 16 32.17 -35.33 -5.49
CA ASN A 16 32.73 -34.32 -4.60
C ASN A 16 31.62 -33.47 -3.96
N LEU A 17 31.55 -33.50 -2.63
CA LEU A 17 30.60 -32.71 -1.85
C LEU A 17 31.19 -31.35 -1.47
N HIS A 18 30.64 -30.29 -2.06
CA HIS A 18 30.97 -28.91 -1.68
C HIS A 18 30.13 -28.47 -0.48
N LEU A 19 30.75 -27.99 0.60
CA LEU A 19 30.04 -27.47 1.78
C LEU A 19 29.04 -26.36 1.43
N PHE A 20 29.36 -25.56 0.42
CA PHE A 20 28.51 -24.47 -0.05
C PHE A 20 27.18 -24.96 -0.69
N MET A 21 27.12 -26.24 -1.11
CA MET A 21 25.91 -26.85 -1.63
C MET A 21 24.81 -26.92 -0.56
N PHE A 22 25.16 -27.16 0.72
CA PHE A 22 24.21 -27.18 1.82
C PHE A 22 23.59 -25.80 2.09
N PHE A 23 24.39 -24.74 2.00
CA PHE A 23 23.91 -23.37 2.16
C PHE A 23 22.86 -23.01 1.09
N PHE A 24 23.13 -23.35 -0.17
CA PHE A 24 22.14 -23.13 -1.22
C PHE A 24 20.91 -24.01 -1.09
N ALA A 25 21.06 -25.29 -0.74
CA ALA A 25 19.94 -26.18 -0.49
C ALA A 25 19.01 -25.61 0.58
N PHE A 26 19.57 -25.08 1.68
CA PHE A 26 18.81 -24.39 2.72
C PHE A 26 18.01 -23.19 2.17
N ILE A 27 18.66 -22.33 1.36
CA ILE A 27 17.98 -21.20 0.72
C ILE A 27 16.81 -21.68 -0.16
N PHE A 28 17.03 -22.70 -1.00
CA PHE A 28 15.99 -23.24 -1.89
C PHE A 28 14.83 -23.84 -1.10
N ILE A 29 15.10 -24.59 -0.02
CA ILE A 29 14.06 -25.15 0.84
C ILE A 29 13.25 -24.01 1.48
N ARG A 30 13.91 -23.00 2.04
CA ARG A 30 13.24 -21.83 2.66
C ARG A 30 12.36 -21.11 1.64
N TRP A 31 12.87 -20.88 0.44
CA TRP A 31 12.11 -20.22 -0.63
C TRP A 31 10.96 -21.08 -1.14
N GLY A 32 11.15 -22.40 -1.24
CA GLY A 32 10.08 -23.34 -1.56
C GLY A 32 8.95 -23.26 -0.54
N ILE A 33 9.27 -23.25 0.75
CA ILE A 33 8.27 -23.09 1.83
C ILE A 33 7.49 -21.78 1.66
N VAL A 34 8.18 -20.65 1.49
CA VAL A 34 7.54 -19.34 1.30
C VAL A 34 6.65 -19.35 0.05
N PHE A 35 7.13 -19.92 -1.05
CA PHE A 35 6.39 -20.02 -2.31
C PHE A 35 5.11 -20.86 -2.16
N PHE A 36 5.17 -22.02 -1.50
CA PHE A 36 3.98 -22.83 -1.26
C PHE A 36 2.97 -22.13 -0.34
N HIS A 37 3.43 -21.34 0.63
CA HIS A 37 2.53 -20.50 1.44
C HIS A 37 1.92 -19.37 0.60
N ALA A 38 2.70 -18.77 -0.31
CA ALA A 38 2.23 -17.71 -1.21
C ALA A 38 1.21 -18.23 -2.24
N ILE A 39 1.37 -19.44 -2.78
CA ILE A 39 0.36 -20.04 -3.67
C ILE A 39 -0.99 -20.23 -2.96
N ARG A 40 -0.95 -20.57 -1.67
CA ARG A 40 -2.16 -20.72 -0.84
C ARG A 40 -2.71 -19.40 -0.33
N TYR A 41 -2.00 -18.30 -0.54
CA TYR A 41 -2.48 -16.98 -0.18
C TYR A 41 -3.70 -16.66 -1.05
N LYS A 42 -4.88 -16.79 -0.45
CA LYS A 42 -6.10 -16.26 -1.04
C LYS A 42 -6.14 -14.77 -0.70
N PRO A 43 -6.21 -13.88 -1.70
CA PRO A 43 -6.62 -12.51 -1.43
C PRO A 43 -7.96 -12.57 -0.70
N TYR A 44 -8.15 -11.67 0.26
CA TYR A 44 -9.45 -11.55 0.90
C TYR A 44 -10.46 -11.07 -0.16
N ASP A 45 -11.31 -11.98 -0.62
CA ASP A 45 -12.39 -11.66 -1.55
C ASP A 45 -13.55 -11.04 -0.77
N TYR A 46 -13.89 -9.82 -1.15
CA TYR A 46 -14.91 -8.95 -0.55
C TYR A 46 -16.35 -9.49 -0.69
N GLU A 47 -16.57 -10.73 -1.14
CA GLU A 47 -17.91 -11.24 -1.46
C GLU A 47 -18.80 -11.51 -0.23
N ASP A 48 -18.25 -11.49 0.99
CA ASP A 48 -19.04 -11.52 2.23
C ASP A 48 -19.70 -10.15 2.48
N LYS A 49 -20.83 -9.93 1.81
CA LYS A 49 -21.71 -8.74 1.91
C LYS A 49 -22.27 -8.46 3.31
N GLU A 50 -22.07 -9.36 4.28
CA GLU A 50 -22.66 -9.25 5.61
C GLU A 50 -21.82 -8.44 6.59
N ILE A 51 -20.52 -8.24 6.32
CA ILE A 51 -19.65 -7.48 7.21
C ILE A 51 -19.36 -6.11 6.60
N ASN A 52 -20.08 -5.09 7.07
CA ASN A 52 -19.87 -3.71 6.70
C ASN A 52 -18.67 -3.15 7.47
N TYR A 53 -17.46 -3.28 6.91
CA TYR A 53 -16.24 -2.77 7.54
C TYR A 53 -16.20 -1.24 7.47
N PHE A 54 -16.03 -0.60 8.61
CA PHE A 54 -15.80 0.83 8.66
C PHE A 54 -14.39 1.14 8.17
N THR A 55 -14.28 1.87 7.07
CA THR A 55 -13.00 2.27 6.47
C THR A 55 -12.83 3.78 6.55
N SER A 56 -11.78 4.22 7.22
CA SER A 56 -11.39 5.62 7.32
C SER A 56 -10.16 5.88 6.46
N VAL A 57 -10.24 6.90 5.59
CA VAL A 57 -9.10 7.36 4.80
C VAL A 57 -8.61 8.69 5.36
N LEU A 58 -7.44 8.67 6.00
CA LEU A 58 -6.76 9.87 6.47
C LEU A 58 -5.71 10.31 5.44
N LEU A 59 -5.88 11.51 4.88
CA LEU A 59 -5.03 12.07 3.83
C LEU A 59 -4.29 13.33 4.34
N PRO A 60 -3.06 13.19 4.87
CA PRO A 60 -2.22 14.33 5.17
C PRO A 60 -1.70 14.96 3.87
N VAL A 61 -1.80 16.29 3.75
CA VAL A 61 -1.43 17.04 2.54
C VAL A 61 -0.67 18.32 2.90
N VAL A 62 0.37 18.67 2.15
CA VAL A 62 1.15 19.91 2.30
C VAL A 62 1.54 20.39 0.91
N ASP A 63 1.11 21.60 0.51
CA ASP A 63 1.54 22.27 -0.72
C ASP A 63 1.51 21.40 -2.00
N GLU A 64 0.55 20.48 -2.08
CA GLU A 64 0.40 19.60 -3.25
C GLU A 64 -0.25 20.36 -4.43
N PRO A 65 0.09 20.00 -5.68
CA PRO A 65 -0.60 20.52 -6.86
C PRO A 65 -2.10 20.20 -6.82
N LEU A 66 -2.94 21.21 -7.06
CA LEU A 66 -4.40 21.12 -6.90
C LEU A 66 -5.04 20.09 -7.85
N ASP A 67 -4.55 19.99 -9.08
CA ASP A 67 -4.99 19.04 -10.09
C ASP A 67 -4.69 17.59 -9.69
N LEU A 68 -3.47 17.35 -9.19
CA LEU A 68 -3.08 16.05 -8.67
C LEU A 68 -3.94 15.68 -7.46
N PHE A 69 -4.08 16.61 -6.50
CA PHE A 69 -4.86 16.39 -5.29
C PHE A 69 -6.32 16.05 -5.59
N TYR A 70 -6.96 16.79 -6.49
CA TYR A 70 -8.31 16.49 -6.98
C TYR A 70 -8.40 15.09 -7.58
N SER A 71 -7.46 14.72 -8.45
CA SER A 71 -7.49 13.43 -9.13
C SER A 71 -7.39 12.24 -8.17
N VAL A 72 -6.63 12.41 -7.08
CA VAL A 72 -6.45 11.40 -6.03
C VAL A 72 -7.70 11.34 -5.16
N LEU A 73 -8.21 12.48 -4.69
CA LEU A 73 -9.46 12.54 -3.92
C LEU A 73 -10.62 11.88 -4.67
N MET A 74 -10.74 12.12 -5.98
CA MET A 74 -11.79 11.52 -6.79
C MET A 74 -11.66 9.99 -6.88
N LYS A 75 -10.44 9.46 -7.00
CA LYS A 75 -10.19 8.01 -7.01
C LYS A 75 -10.49 7.35 -5.66
N ILE A 76 -10.25 8.06 -4.56
CA ILE A 76 -10.55 7.60 -3.20
C ILE A 76 -12.07 7.62 -2.98
N ALA A 77 -12.71 8.76 -3.23
CA ALA A 77 -14.16 8.93 -3.03
C ALA A 77 -14.98 7.93 -3.85
N ARG A 78 -14.54 7.60 -5.08
CA ARG A 78 -15.16 6.59 -5.94
C ARG A 78 -15.17 5.17 -5.33
N GLN A 79 -14.24 4.85 -4.44
CA GLN A 79 -14.19 3.56 -3.75
C GLN A 79 -15.17 3.49 -2.56
N ASN A 80 -15.87 4.59 -2.26
CA ASN A 80 -16.87 4.70 -1.21
C ASN A 80 -16.39 4.24 0.18
N PRO A 81 -15.27 4.77 0.71
CA PRO A 81 -14.89 4.54 2.10
C PRO A 81 -15.97 5.09 3.05
N SER A 82 -15.98 4.66 4.30
CA SER A 82 -16.95 5.16 5.29
C SER A 82 -16.72 6.63 5.63
N GLU A 83 -15.47 7.07 5.66
CA GLU A 83 -15.12 8.48 5.83
C GLU A 83 -13.80 8.84 5.14
N ILE A 84 -13.67 10.12 4.76
CA ILE A 84 -12.44 10.71 4.23
C ILE A 84 -12.11 11.95 5.05
N ILE A 85 -10.91 11.99 5.62
CA ILE A 85 -10.41 13.08 6.44
C ILE A 85 -9.12 13.61 5.82
N VAL A 86 -9.17 14.80 5.25
CA VAL A 86 -8.01 15.54 4.75
C VAL A 86 -7.43 16.39 5.87
N VAL A 87 -6.12 16.27 6.09
CA VAL A 87 -5.39 17.09 7.05
C VAL A 87 -4.37 17.94 6.31
N ILE A 88 -4.68 19.22 6.16
CA ILE A 88 -3.81 20.22 5.54
C ILE A 88 -2.79 20.66 6.59
N ASN A 89 -1.55 20.26 6.40
CA ASN A 89 -0.43 20.53 7.28
C ASN A 89 0.38 21.73 6.75
N GLY A 90 1.03 22.46 7.66
CA GLY A 90 2.01 23.50 7.28
C GLY A 90 1.39 24.89 7.13
N PRO A 91 1.91 25.75 6.22
CA PRO A 91 1.34 27.07 5.96
C PRO A 91 -0.13 26.98 5.51
N LYS A 92 -0.92 27.99 5.85
CA LYS A 92 -2.32 28.05 5.41
C LYS A 92 -2.38 28.09 3.89
N ASN A 93 -3.08 27.11 3.30
CA ASN A 93 -3.22 26.96 1.85
C ASN A 93 -4.70 26.99 1.48
N GLU A 94 -5.20 28.19 1.20
CA GLU A 94 -6.61 28.40 0.84
C GLU A 94 -7.01 27.68 -0.44
N GLY A 95 -6.05 27.40 -1.34
CA GLY A 95 -6.29 26.62 -2.54
C GLY A 95 -6.76 25.19 -2.21
N LEU A 96 -6.08 24.52 -1.29
CA LEU A 96 -6.44 23.17 -0.84
C LEU A 96 -7.74 23.14 -0.02
N GLU A 97 -7.97 24.15 0.83
CA GLU A 97 -9.20 24.29 1.59
C GLU A 97 -10.41 24.49 0.65
N ASN A 98 -10.30 25.45 -0.28
CA ASN A 98 -11.36 25.73 -1.27
C ASN A 98 -11.61 24.53 -2.17
N LEU A 99 -10.56 23.80 -2.58
CA LEU A 99 -10.71 22.59 -3.36
C LEU A 99 -11.53 21.53 -2.62
N CYS A 100 -11.29 21.32 -1.31
CA CYS A 100 -12.09 20.39 -0.52
C CYS A 100 -13.58 20.80 -0.47
N VAL A 101 -13.86 22.09 -0.34
CA VAL A 101 -15.23 22.63 -0.32
C VAL A 101 -15.90 22.44 -1.69
N ASP A 102 -15.21 22.80 -2.77
CA ASP A 102 -15.74 22.71 -4.13
C ASP A 102 -15.86 21.25 -4.60
N PHE A 103 -14.98 20.36 -4.14
CA PHE A 103 -15.08 18.92 -4.37
C PHE A 103 -16.39 18.38 -3.81
N ASN A 104 -16.72 18.71 -2.56
CA ASN A 104 -17.97 18.28 -1.93
C ASN A 104 -19.23 18.83 -2.63
N ARG A 105 -19.17 20.06 -3.16
CA ARG A 105 -20.28 20.65 -3.92
C ARG A 105 -20.54 19.95 -5.24
N ASN A 106 -19.47 19.51 -5.91
CA ASN A 106 -19.52 18.86 -7.23
C ASN A 106 -19.49 17.33 -7.15
N LEU A 107 -19.65 16.77 -5.95
CA LEU A 107 -19.46 15.34 -5.72
C LEU A 107 -20.62 14.54 -6.33
N PRO A 108 -20.34 13.48 -7.11
CA PRO A 108 -21.39 12.60 -7.61
C PRO A 108 -22.16 11.91 -6.49
N ILE A 109 -23.44 11.63 -6.74
CA ILE A 109 -24.30 10.91 -5.80
C ILE A 109 -23.70 9.52 -5.52
N GLY A 110 -23.61 9.18 -4.24
CA GLY A 110 -23.13 7.89 -3.77
C GLY A 110 -21.63 7.86 -3.45
N PHE A 111 -20.90 8.95 -3.67
CA PHE A 111 -19.48 9.06 -3.32
C PHE A 111 -19.33 9.65 -1.91
N THR A 112 -18.25 9.29 -1.22
CA THR A 112 -18.00 9.75 0.16
C THR A 112 -17.50 11.20 0.17
N PRO A 113 -18.16 12.12 0.89
CA PRO A 113 -17.70 13.49 1.04
C PRO A 113 -16.45 13.58 1.92
N VAL A 114 -15.71 14.67 1.74
CA VAL A 114 -14.43 14.91 2.42
C VAL A 114 -14.63 15.86 3.60
N GLN A 115 -14.11 15.49 4.77
CA GLN A 115 -13.91 16.40 5.89
C GLN A 115 -12.49 16.95 5.79
N HIS A 116 -12.30 18.26 5.91
CA HIS A 116 -10.96 18.86 5.88
C HIS A 116 -10.66 19.60 7.19
N TYR A 117 -9.42 19.46 7.64
CA TYR A 117 -8.89 20.13 8.82
C TYR A 117 -7.55 20.76 8.48
N TYR A 118 -7.32 21.96 9.02
CA TYR A 118 -6.03 22.63 8.94
C TYR A 118 -5.30 22.48 10.28
N THR A 119 -4.01 22.14 10.23
CA THR A 119 -3.13 22.22 11.39
C THR A 119 -1.89 23.07 11.09
N PRO A 120 -1.62 24.11 11.89
CA PRO A 120 -0.45 24.97 11.70
C PRO A 120 0.86 24.26 12.09
N VAL A 121 0.78 23.17 12.85
CA VAL A 121 1.95 22.41 13.32
C VAL A 121 2.00 21.09 12.55
N ALA A 122 3.07 20.87 11.80
CA ALA A 122 3.36 19.57 11.21
C ALA A 122 3.48 18.53 12.33
N GLY A 123 2.76 17.41 12.21
CA GLY A 123 2.76 16.35 13.21
C GLY A 123 4.18 15.96 13.61
N LYS A 124 4.51 16.16 14.88
CA LYS A 124 5.83 15.84 15.44
C LYS A 124 6.08 14.34 15.20
N ARG A 125 7.12 13.98 14.44
CA ARG A 125 7.62 12.60 14.48
C ARG A 125 8.06 12.37 15.92
N ASN A 126 7.45 11.40 16.60
CA ASN A 126 7.86 10.99 17.95
C ASN A 126 9.39 10.82 17.94
N GLY A 127 10.09 11.69 18.67
CA GLY A 127 11.53 11.66 18.86
C GLY A 127 11.89 10.75 20.00
#